data_AF-A0A9X2YPL1-F1
#
_entry.id   AF-A0A9X2YPL1-F1
#
_cell.length_a   1.000
_cell.length_b   1.000
_cell.length_c   1.000
_cell.angle_alpha   90.00
_cell.angle_beta   90.00
_cell.angle_gamma   90.00
#
_symmetry.space_group_name_H-M   'P 1'
#
loop_
_entity.id
_entity.type
_entity.pdbx_description
1 polymer ?
#
loop_
_entity_poly.entity_id
_entity_poly.type
_entity_poly.pdbx_seq_one_letter_code
_entity_poly.pdbx_strand_id
1 'polypeptide(L)'
;MHGLSEQVHRALAERLNPSAVPQGHDEIAEIALGRWACVLYSALGLPSRDWVQVACWADEADEFAIEALGSYIDVMVAARCASPSDDLLSDLIAAEVDGDGFTADELRAIVIALVTT
;
A
#
# COMPACT_ATOMS: atom_id res chain seq x y z
N MET A 1 0.95 -21.56 -1.16
CA MET A 1 0.11 -20.58 -0.42
C MET A 1 0.60 -20.26 0.99
N HIS A 2 1.25 -21.18 1.73
CA HIS A 2 1.70 -20.90 3.11
C HIS A 2 2.82 -19.85 3.18
N GLY A 3 3.77 -19.85 2.23
CA GLY A 3 4.86 -18.87 2.18
C GLY A 3 4.41 -17.45 1.81
N LEU A 4 3.42 -17.33 0.94
CA LEU A 4 2.88 -16.03 0.49
C LEU A 4 2.26 -15.22 1.63
N SER A 5 1.43 -15.86 2.47
CA SER A 5 0.82 -15.20 3.64
C SER A 5 1.84 -14.82 4.70
N GLU A 6 2.87 -15.63 4.92
CA GLU A 6 3.91 -15.35 5.90
C GLU A 6 4.77 -14.15 5.48
N GLN A 7 5.15 -14.07 4.20
CA GLN A 7 5.98 -12.99 3.68
C GLN A 7 5.25 -11.64 3.74
N VAL A 8 3.97 -11.61 3.37
CA VAL A 8 3.13 -10.40 3.49
C VAL A 8 2.99 -10.00 4.96
N HIS A 9 2.69 -10.93 5.87
CA HIS A 9 2.61 -10.63 7.29
C HIS A 9 3.92 -10.10 7.87
N ARG A 10 5.07 -10.62 7.44
CA ARG A 10 6.38 -10.15 7.88
C ARG A 10 6.63 -8.71 7.45
N ALA A 11 6.45 -8.40 6.17
CA ALA A 11 6.61 -7.05 5.64
C ALA A 11 5.67 -6.05 6.33
N LEU A 12 4.41 -6.45 6.54
CA LEU A 12 3.44 -5.68 7.32
C LEU A 12 3.91 -5.45 8.76
N ALA A 13 4.40 -6.47 9.46
CA ALA A 13 4.83 -6.37 10.86
C ALA A 13 6.05 -5.46 11.04
N GLU A 14 6.95 -5.41 10.07
CA GLU A 14 8.15 -4.55 10.11
C GLU A 14 7.81 -3.06 9.95
N ARG A 15 6.80 -2.73 9.13
CA ARG A 15 6.45 -1.35 8.76
C ARG A 15 5.25 -0.78 9.50
N LEU A 16 4.26 -1.61 9.83
CA LEU A 16 3.05 -1.18 10.54
C LEU A 16 3.30 -1.20 12.05
N ASN A 17 4.19 -0.33 12.50
CA ASN A 17 4.31 0.03 13.90
C ASN A 17 3.38 1.22 14.20
N PRO A 18 2.23 1.04 14.90
CA PRO A 18 1.27 2.13 15.15
C PRO A 18 1.82 3.25 16.06
N SER A 19 2.98 3.01 16.67
CA SER A 19 3.75 3.97 17.47
C SER A 19 4.68 4.84 16.62
N ALA A 20 5.02 4.41 15.41
CA ALA A 20 5.75 5.22 14.45
C ALA A 20 4.77 6.21 13.84
N VAL A 21 4.73 7.42 14.38
CA VAL A 21 4.04 8.54 13.75
C VAL A 21 5.00 9.08 12.69
N PRO A 22 4.64 9.05 11.39
CA PRO A 22 5.35 9.79 10.36
C PRO A 22 5.55 11.24 10.83
N GLN A 23 6.80 11.67 10.94
CA GLN A 23 7.10 13.08 11.24
C GLN A 23 6.53 13.93 10.10
N GLY A 24 5.62 14.86 10.43
CA GLY A 24 4.92 15.69 9.44
C GLY A 24 3.52 15.18 9.03
N HIS A 25 2.87 14.38 9.87
CA HIS A 25 1.49 13.93 9.62
C HIS A 25 0.51 15.10 9.42
N ASP A 26 -0.31 15.00 8.38
CA ASP A 26 -1.38 15.94 8.08
C ASP A 26 -2.56 15.70 9.03
N GLU A 27 -2.75 16.58 10.01
CA GLU A 27 -3.85 16.52 10.99
C GLU A 27 -5.22 16.47 10.30
N ILE A 28 -5.37 17.12 9.14
CA ILE A 28 -6.63 17.12 8.38
C ILE A 28 -6.87 15.73 7.78
N ALA A 29 -5.84 15.09 7.26
CA ALA A 29 -5.95 13.73 6.73
C ALA A 29 -6.29 12.72 7.85
N GLU A 30 -5.70 12.86 9.04
CA GLU A 30 -6.03 11.98 10.18
C GLU A 30 -7.49 12.13 10.62
N ILE A 31 -8.03 13.35 10.60
CA ILE A 31 -9.46 13.59 10.89
C ILE A 31 -10.35 12.97 9.79
N ALA A 32 -9.97 13.13 8.52
CA ALA A 32 -10.79 12.71 7.39
C ALA A 32 -10.80 11.18 7.19
N LEU A 33 -9.66 10.52 7.40
CA LEU A 33 -9.46 9.11 7.05
C LEU A 33 -9.32 8.21 8.28
N GLY A 34 -9.08 8.79 9.44
CA GLY A 34 -8.72 8.06 10.65
C GLY A 34 -7.26 7.62 10.66
N ARG A 35 -6.73 7.52 11.87
CA ARG A 35 -5.31 7.22 12.12
C ARG A 35 -4.80 5.95 11.44
N TRP A 36 -5.63 4.90 11.34
CA TRP A 36 -5.21 3.63 10.75
C TRP A 36 -4.92 3.75 9.26
N ALA A 37 -5.82 4.38 8.50
CA ALA A 37 -5.62 4.61 7.07
C ALA A 37 -4.36 5.43 6.82
N CYS A 38 -4.11 6.46 7.64
CA CYS A 38 -2.91 7.29 7.48
C CYS A 38 -1.61 6.51 7.77
N VAL A 39 -1.57 5.67 8.81
CA VAL A 39 -0.43 4.79 9.08
C VAL A 39 -0.19 3.83 7.91
N LEU A 40 -1.26 3.21 7.39
CA LEU A 40 -1.17 2.28 6.28
C LEU A 40 -0.70 2.95 4.98
N TYR A 41 -1.31 4.08 4.60
CA TYR A 41 -0.97 4.78 3.37
C TYR A 41 0.45 5.36 3.42
N SER A 42 0.87 5.84 4.58
CA SER A 42 2.27 6.23 4.80
C SER A 42 3.22 5.05 4.69
N ALA A 43 2.88 3.90 5.28
CA ALA A 43 3.72 2.70 5.22
C ALA A 43 3.88 2.20 3.78
N LEU A 44 2.81 2.23 2.98
CA LEU A 44 2.82 1.90 1.56
C LEU A 44 3.57 2.92 0.69
N GLY A 45 3.95 4.08 1.24
CA GLY A 45 4.65 5.14 0.51
C GLY A 45 3.75 5.94 -0.43
N LEU A 46 2.43 5.98 -0.19
CA LEU A 46 1.54 6.85 -0.96
C LEU A 46 1.88 8.31 -0.69
N PRO A 47 1.96 9.17 -1.72
CA PRO A 47 2.04 10.61 -1.51
C PRO A 47 0.80 11.08 -0.74
N SER A 48 1.00 11.87 0.32
CA SER A 48 -0.08 12.33 1.20
C SER A 48 -1.22 13.06 0.47
N ARG A 49 -0.89 13.82 -0.58
CA ARG A 49 -1.87 14.49 -1.45
C ARG A 49 -2.85 13.54 -2.14
N ASP A 50 -2.51 12.27 -2.29
CA ASP A 50 -3.30 11.27 -3.03
C ASP A 50 -4.18 10.44 -2.07
N TRP A 51 -3.98 10.54 -0.74
CA TRP A 51 -4.64 9.70 0.26
C TRP A 51 -6.17 9.77 0.22
N VAL A 52 -6.75 10.97 0.12
CA VAL A 52 -8.21 11.14 0.04
C VAL A 52 -8.76 10.50 -1.24
N GLN A 53 -8.08 10.69 -2.37
CA GLN A 53 -8.53 10.12 -3.65
C GLN A 53 -8.48 8.59 -3.65
N VAL A 54 -7.41 8.02 -3.07
CA VAL A 54 -7.29 6.57 -2.91
C VAL A 54 -8.38 6.02 -1.99
N ALA A 55 -8.68 6.71 -0.88
CA ALA A 55 -9.77 6.32 0.00
C ALA A 55 -11.14 6.38 -0.70
N CYS A 56 -11.40 7.42 -1.51
CA CYS A 56 -12.62 7.49 -2.31
C CYS A 56 -12.75 6.31 -3.27
N TRP A 57 -11.68 5.97 -4.01
CA TRP A 57 -11.73 4.81 -4.91
C TRP A 57 -11.93 3.49 -4.17
N ALA A 58 -11.33 3.35 -2.98
CA ALA A 58 -11.46 2.15 -2.16
C ALA A 58 -12.89 1.98 -1.57
N ASP A 59 -13.59 3.09 -1.27
CA ASP A 59 -14.93 3.08 -0.68
C ASP A 59 -16.05 2.97 -1.74
N GLU A 60 -15.92 3.64 -2.88
CA GLU A 60 -16.98 3.67 -3.92
C GLU A 60 -17.22 2.30 -4.56
N ALA A 61 -16.20 1.45 -4.62
CA ALA A 61 -16.24 0.04 -5.08
C ALA A 61 -16.95 -0.20 -6.42
N ASP A 62 -17.16 0.83 -7.24
CA ASP A 62 -17.66 0.69 -8.60
C ASP A 62 -16.54 0.29 -9.57
N GLU A 63 -16.92 -0.14 -10.77
CA GLU A 63 -15.97 -0.64 -11.77
C GLU A 63 -14.91 0.42 -12.14
N PHE A 64 -15.30 1.69 -12.23
CA PHE A 64 -14.40 2.78 -12.59
C PHE A 64 -13.44 3.12 -11.43
N ALA A 65 -13.93 3.15 -10.21
CA ALA A 65 -13.14 3.36 -9.00
C ALA A 65 -12.11 2.24 -8.81
N ILE A 66 -12.50 0.98 -9.02
CA ILE A 66 -11.60 -0.17 -8.94
C ILE A 66 -10.54 -0.12 -10.04
N GLU A 67 -10.92 0.24 -11.28
CA GLU A 67 -9.97 0.38 -12.40
C GLU A 67 -8.98 1.54 -12.16
N ALA A 68 -9.47 2.67 -11.65
CA ALA A 68 -8.64 3.82 -11.30
C ALA A 68 -7.64 3.49 -10.19
N LEU A 69 -8.10 2.81 -9.13
CA LEU A 69 -7.24 2.35 -8.04
C LEU A 69 -6.19 1.34 -8.55
N GLY A 70 -6.61 0.37 -9.36
CA GLY A 70 -5.71 -0.61 -9.96
C GLY A 70 -4.62 0.04 -10.83
N SER A 71 -5.00 1.01 -11.65
CA SER A 71 -4.09 1.76 -12.52
C SER A 71 -3.12 2.64 -11.72
N TYR A 72 -3.60 3.28 -10.66
CA TYR A 72 -2.76 4.06 -9.75
C TYR A 72 -1.69 3.17 -9.09
N ILE A 73 -2.08 1.98 -8.62
CA ILE A 73 -1.16 1.02 -8.00
C ILE A 73 -0.12 0.51 -9.00
N ASP A 74 -0.50 0.23 -10.26
CA ASP A 74 0.45 -0.12 -11.32
C ASP A 74 1.57 0.89 -11.48
N VAL A 75 1.19 2.17 -11.53
CA VAL A 75 2.15 3.27 -11.68
C VAL A 75 3.09 3.29 -10.47
N MET A 76 2.59 3.07 -9.25
CA MET A 76 3.43 3.01 -8.06
C MET A 76 4.41 1.83 -8.11
N VAL A 77 3.96 0.64 -8.52
CA VAL A 77 4.79 -0.56 -8.65
C VAL A 77 5.89 -0.31 -9.69
N ALA A 78 5.52 0.16 -10.88
CA ALA A 78 6.48 0.45 -11.95
C ALA A 78 7.53 1.49 -11.51
N ALA A 79 7.11 2.54 -10.81
CA ALA A 79 8.02 3.56 -10.29
C ALA A 79 9.05 2.98 -9.30
N ARG A 80 8.62 2.08 -8.41
CA ARG A 80 9.48 1.47 -7.38
C ARG A 80 10.36 0.34 -7.92
N CYS A 81 9.91 -0.36 -8.95
CA CYS A 81 10.78 -1.25 -9.73
C CYS A 81 11.94 -0.48 -10.38
N ALA A 82 11.69 0.73 -10.88
CA ALA A 82 12.72 1.58 -11.48
C ALA A 82 13.61 2.29 -10.45
N SER A 83 13.03 2.68 -9.31
CA SER A 83 13.72 3.39 -8.23
C SER A 83 13.11 3.02 -6.88
N PRO A 84 13.64 2.00 -6.19
CA PRO A 84 13.15 1.58 -4.88
C PRO A 84 13.19 2.72 -3.86
N SER A 85 12.22 2.72 -2.95
CA SER A 85 12.09 3.67 -1.85
C SER A 85 12.13 2.94 -0.50
N ASP A 86 12.11 3.68 0.60
CA ASP A 86 12.03 3.13 1.96
C ASP A 86 10.57 2.99 2.40
N ASP A 87 9.80 2.14 1.71
CA ASP A 87 8.38 1.91 1.94
C ASP A 87 8.00 0.42 1.82
N LEU A 88 6.84 0.05 2.40
CA LEU A 88 6.29 -1.30 2.39
C LEU A 88 6.10 -1.83 0.96
N LEU A 89 5.76 -0.97 -0.01
CA LEU A 89 5.60 -1.42 -1.39
C LEU A 89 6.94 -1.85 -1.99
N SER A 90 8.03 -1.14 -1.68
CA SER A 90 9.38 -1.53 -2.08
C SER A 90 9.85 -2.81 -1.38
N ASP A 91 9.49 -2.99 -0.09
CA ASP A 91 9.77 -4.23 0.64
C ASP A 91 9.03 -5.44 0.03
N LEU A 92 7.76 -5.25 -0.38
CA LEU A 92 6.97 -6.28 -1.07
C LEU A 92 7.54 -6.59 -2.47
N ILE A 93 8.01 -5.60 -3.21
CA ILE A 93 8.66 -5.82 -4.52
C ILE A 93 9.95 -6.63 -4.37
N ALA A 94 10.73 -6.38 -3.31
CA ALA A 94 11.97 -7.09 -3.04
C ALA A 94 11.76 -8.48 -2.40
N ALA A 95 10.56 -8.80 -1.96
CA ALA A 95 10.25 -10.03 -1.27
C ALA A 95 10.18 -11.23 -2.24
N GLU A 96 10.82 -12.33 -1.84
CA GLU A 96 10.77 -13.61 -2.55
C GLU A 96 9.88 -14.60 -1.79
N VAL A 97 9.05 -15.35 -2.54
CA VAL A 97 8.21 -16.45 -2.06
C VAL A 97 8.57 -17.70 -2.86
N ASP A 98 9.02 -18.75 -2.17
CA ASP A 98 9.44 -20.01 -2.79
C ASP A 98 10.52 -19.86 -3.89
N GLY A 99 11.29 -18.76 -3.86
CA GLY A 99 12.37 -18.45 -4.81
C GLY A 99 11.98 -17.51 -5.96
N ASP A 100 10.71 -17.11 -6.03
CA ASP A 100 10.20 -16.16 -7.03
C ASP A 100 9.72 -14.87 -6.34
N GLY A 101 9.92 -13.71 -7.00
CA GLY A 101 9.34 -12.44 -6.55
C GLY A 101 7.84 -12.35 -6.88
N PHE A 102 7.13 -11.44 -6.21
CA PHE A 102 5.74 -11.15 -6.55
C PHE A 102 5.63 -10.56 -7.96
N THR A 103 4.63 -11.02 -8.71
CA THR A 103 4.23 -10.40 -9.99
C THR A 103 3.53 -9.07 -9.76
N ALA A 104 3.47 -8.23 -10.80
CA ALA A 104 2.76 -6.94 -10.73
C ALA A 104 1.27 -7.11 -10.34
N ASP A 105 0.63 -8.17 -10.82
CA ASP A 105 -0.79 -8.43 -10.50
C ASP A 105 -0.98 -8.92 -9.07
N GLU A 106 -0.03 -9.70 -8.52
CA GLU A 106 -0.06 -10.08 -7.11
C GLU A 106 0.19 -8.88 -6.20
N LEU A 107 1.17 -8.04 -6.53
CA LEU A 107 1.43 -6.80 -5.80
C LEU A 107 0.20 -5.90 -5.80
N ARG A 108 -0.44 -5.72 -6.96
CA ARG A 108 -1.69 -4.98 -7.09
C ARG A 108 -2.79 -5.56 -6.20
N ALA A 109 -3.01 -6.88 -6.27
CA ALA A 109 -4.05 -7.54 -5.48
C ALA A 109 -3.80 -7.39 -3.97
N ILE A 110 -2.54 -7.51 -3.52
CA ILE A 110 -2.16 -7.28 -2.12
C ILE A 110 -2.45 -5.84 -1.71
N VAL A 111 -2.01 -4.85 -2.49
CA VAL A 111 -2.21 -3.43 -2.15
C VAL A 111 -3.70 -3.07 -2.14
N ILE A 112 -4.49 -3.52 -3.12
CA ILE A 112 -5.95 -3.33 -3.14
C ILE A 112 -6.55 -3.91 -1.86
N ALA A 113 -6.24 -5.16 -1.52
CA ALA A 113 -6.78 -5.82 -0.32
C ALA A 113 -6.39 -5.12 0.99
N LEU A 114 -5.25 -4.41 1.03
CA LEU A 114 -4.87 -3.61 2.19
C LEU A 114 -5.66 -2.31 2.31
N VAL A 115 -5.95 -1.64 1.18
CA VAL A 115 -6.57 -0.31 1.18
C VAL A 115 -8.10 -0.32 1.13
N THR A 116 -8.72 -1.43 0.68
CA THR A 116 -10.17 -1.64 0.71
C THR A 116 -10.55 -2.38 1.99
N THR A 117 -11.37 -1.76 2.86
CA THR A 117 -11.84 -2.35 4.14
C THR A 117 -13.35 -2.43 4.21
#